data_AF-A0A1B6MT43-F1
#
_entry.id   AF-A0A1B6MT43-F1
#
_cell.length_a   1.000
_cell.length_b   1.000
_cell.length_c   1.000
_cell.angle_alpha   90.00
_cell.angle_beta   90.00
_cell.angle_gamma   90.00
#
_symmetry.space_group_name_H-M   'P 1'
#
loop_
_entity.id
_entity.type
_entity.pdbx_description
1 polymer ?
#
loop_
_entity_poly.entity_id
_entity_poly.type
_entity_poly.pdbx_seq_one_letter_code
_entity_poly.pdbx_strand_id
1 'polypeptide(L)'
;MASDSDSLSPIPENGRVFDWTEEEREENKRLRNAGLEYISRTGRTVAAKTQSDQLCNCPQKCGERIPPEVQARLFADFYKMGDHLKQNYFLQSYIEMRSVHKRLFQQETRVGGRLQRRVSCKYRVPIEIPPSQPNENLSIQDLKRKKPKLPPGKTVEVCQKAFMNVYAITEKRIRMQRERLIMKSRYEAEEKRIEAEEMKTSVSVARDLVAGIRPLLMSQSDNAPITTLPSQLLSSIDHDITVVNNFFRNQLWKPEYMSGKSSHITPAQLSLELDLEYE
;
A
#
# COMPACT_ATOMS: atom_id res chain seq x y z
N MET A 1 44.72 -16.92 45.42
CA MET A 1 44.24 -16.52 44.08
C MET A 1 42.81 -17.02 43.94
N ALA A 2 41.85 -16.11 44.05
CA ALA A 2 40.45 -16.36 43.75
C ALA A 2 39.84 -14.98 43.45
N SER A 3 39.84 -14.62 42.17
CA SER A 3 39.16 -13.45 41.64
C SER A 3 38.18 -14.00 40.62
N ASP A 4 36.89 -13.87 40.91
CA ASP A 4 35.79 -13.80 39.94
C ASP A 4 34.51 -13.63 40.75
N SER A 5 34.23 -12.38 41.10
CA SER A 5 32.92 -11.97 41.60
C SER A 5 32.16 -11.37 40.41
N ASP A 6 31.27 -12.19 39.85
CA ASP A 6 30.24 -11.80 38.89
C ASP A 6 29.59 -10.48 39.27
N SER A 7 29.80 -9.45 38.44
CA SER A 7 29.09 -8.18 38.53
C SER A 7 27.68 -8.35 37.96
N LEU A 8 26.79 -9.00 38.72
CA LEU A 8 25.36 -8.94 38.48
C LEU A 8 24.89 -7.51 38.75
N SER A 9 24.63 -6.78 37.67
CA SER A 9 24.04 -5.44 37.75
C SER A 9 22.63 -5.54 38.37
N PRO A 10 22.26 -4.71 39.35
CA PRO A 10 20.98 -4.82 40.04
C PRO A 10 19.81 -4.59 39.07
N ILE A 11 18.83 -5.50 39.09
CA ILE A 11 17.56 -5.32 38.38
C ILE A 11 16.78 -4.20 39.09
N PRO A 12 16.51 -3.06 38.45
CA PRO A 12 15.78 -1.98 39.11
C PRO A 12 14.29 -2.34 39.24
N GLU A 13 13.80 -2.33 40.47
CA GLU A 13 12.37 -2.45 40.77
C GLU A 13 11.60 -1.23 40.26
N ASN A 14 10.58 -1.51 39.44
CA ASN A 14 9.46 -0.64 39.07
C ASN A 14 9.75 0.76 38.50
N GLY A 15 9.46 0.91 37.20
CA GLY A 15 8.86 2.14 36.67
C GLY A 15 9.79 3.25 36.20
N ARG A 16 11.12 3.10 36.27
CA ARG A 16 12.01 4.04 35.57
C ARG A 16 12.01 3.75 34.08
N VAL A 17 11.59 4.76 33.29
CA VAL A 17 11.85 4.80 31.86
C VAL A 17 13.37 4.82 31.70
N PHE A 18 13.91 3.78 31.06
CA PHE A 18 15.33 3.74 30.77
C PHE A 18 15.63 4.82 29.72
N ASP A 19 16.50 5.76 30.04
CA ASP A 19 16.90 6.82 29.13
C ASP A 19 18.02 6.29 28.24
N TRP A 20 17.66 5.89 27.01
CA TRP A 20 18.59 5.31 26.05
C TRP A 20 19.31 6.39 25.26
N THR A 21 20.61 6.18 25.04
CA THR A 21 21.34 6.93 24.01
C THR A 21 20.74 6.64 22.63
N GLU A 22 21.10 7.47 21.65
CA GLU A 22 20.68 7.26 20.26
C GLU A 22 21.21 5.92 19.72
N GLU A 23 22.47 5.60 20.02
CA GLU A 23 23.11 4.33 19.62
C GLU A 23 22.40 3.11 20.23
N GLU A 24 22.04 3.15 21.52
CA GLU A 24 21.31 2.08 22.19
C GLU A 24 19.90 1.90 21.62
N ARG A 25 19.25 2.99 21.19
CA ARG A 25 17.95 2.95 20.50
C ARG A 25 18.05 2.28 19.15
N GLU A 26 19.06 2.64 18.37
CA GLU A 26 19.31 2.04 17.05
C GLU A 26 19.65 0.56 17.15
N GLU A 27 20.51 0.19 18.11
CA GLU A 27 20.87 -1.20 18.36
C GLU A 27 19.66 -2.03 18.81
N ASN A 28 18.87 -1.54 19.77
CA ASN A 28 17.62 -2.23 20.17
C ASN A 28 16.62 -2.34 19.02
N LYS A 29 16.54 -1.33 18.15
CA LYS A 29 15.70 -1.36 16.94
C LYS A 29 16.21 -2.43 15.96
N ARG A 30 17.53 -2.52 15.76
CA ARG A 30 18.18 -3.55 14.92
C ARG A 30 17.94 -4.95 15.47
N LEU A 31 18.18 -5.19 16.76
CA LEU A 31 17.94 -6.46 17.44
C LEU A 31 16.47 -6.88 17.32
N ARG A 32 15.53 -5.97 17.58
CA ARG A 32 14.09 -6.22 17.42
C ARG A 32 13.72 -6.59 15.98
N ASN A 33 14.26 -5.87 14.99
CA ASN A 33 13.97 -6.14 13.58
C ASN A 33 14.60 -7.45 13.09
N ALA A 34 15.76 -7.83 13.65
CA ALA A 34 16.41 -9.12 13.42
C ALA A 34 15.77 -10.27 14.21
N GLY A 35 14.78 -9.99 15.08
CA GLY A 35 14.11 -11.00 15.89
C GLY A 35 14.99 -11.58 16.99
N LEU A 36 16.08 -10.89 17.35
CA LEU A 36 16.98 -11.28 18.43
C LEU A 36 16.44 -10.78 19.78
N GLU A 37 17.08 -11.23 20.85
CA GLU A 37 16.79 -10.69 22.18
C GLU A 37 17.12 -9.20 22.26
N TYR A 38 16.31 -8.43 22.97
CA TYR A 38 16.49 -6.99 23.08
C TYR A 38 15.95 -6.48 24.42
N ILE A 39 16.35 -5.28 24.82
CA ILE A 39 15.91 -4.68 26.08
C ILE A 39 14.69 -3.82 25.80
N SER A 40 13.60 -4.05 26.52
CA SER A 40 12.40 -3.21 26.47
C SER A 40 12.65 -1.85 27.12
N ARG A 41 11.82 -0.85 26.81
CA ARG A 41 11.89 0.49 27.42
C ARG A 41 11.79 0.48 28.96
N THR A 42 11.20 -0.57 29.51
CA THR A 42 11.10 -0.83 30.96
C THR A 42 12.33 -1.52 31.55
N GLY A 43 13.41 -1.71 30.77
CA GLY A 43 14.63 -2.41 31.20
C GLY A 43 14.53 -3.95 31.23
N ARG A 44 13.41 -4.53 30.82
CA ARG A 44 13.22 -6.00 30.81
C ARG A 44 13.75 -6.60 29.51
N THR A 45 14.51 -7.69 29.59
CA THR A 45 14.94 -8.46 28.43
C THR A 45 13.75 -9.16 27.77
N VAL A 46 13.58 -8.94 26.48
CA VAL A 46 12.61 -9.63 25.63
C VAL A 46 13.36 -10.71 24.88
N ALA A 47 12.94 -11.96 25.04
CA ALA A 47 13.58 -13.11 24.39
C ALA A 47 13.53 -13.01 22.86
N ALA A 48 14.51 -13.64 22.22
CA ALA A 48 14.54 -13.79 20.77
C ALA A 48 13.25 -14.48 20.26
N LYS A 49 12.89 -14.16 19.02
CA LYS A 49 11.73 -14.74 18.35
C LYS A 49 11.99 -16.22 18.09
N THR A 50 11.01 -17.03 18.45
CA THR A 50 10.99 -18.46 18.16
C THR A 50 9.74 -18.82 17.37
N GLN A 51 9.87 -19.83 16.51
CA GLN A 51 8.72 -20.38 15.80
C GLN A 51 7.97 -21.35 16.69
N SER A 52 6.65 -21.41 16.49
CA SER A 52 5.83 -22.45 17.10
C SER A 52 5.95 -23.73 16.28
N ASP A 53 6.13 -24.86 16.97
CA ASP A 53 6.09 -26.20 16.37
C ASP A 53 4.73 -26.50 15.70
N GLN A 54 3.67 -25.83 16.17
CA GLN A 54 2.31 -26.03 15.69
C GLN A 54 1.75 -24.75 15.05
N LEU A 55 1.60 -24.78 13.72
CA LEU A 55 1.10 -23.63 12.98
C LEU A 55 -0.35 -23.26 13.32
N CYS A 56 -1.26 -24.24 13.34
CA CYS A 56 -2.67 -24.03 13.69
C CYS A 56 -3.44 -25.36 13.76
N ASN A 57 -4.66 -25.32 14.32
CA ASN A 57 -5.63 -26.43 14.34
C ASN A 57 -6.80 -26.21 13.36
N CYS A 58 -6.57 -25.47 12.28
CA CYS A 58 -7.65 -25.17 11.35
C CYS A 58 -7.93 -26.36 10.41
N PRO A 59 -9.16 -26.48 9.88
CA PRO A 59 -9.54 -27.56 8.96
C PRO A 59 -8.76 -27.55 7.64
N GLN A 60 -8.05 -26.46 7.32
CA GLN A 60 -7.18 -26.38 6.14
C GLN A 60 -5.85 -27.12 6.31
N LYS A 61 -5.59 -27.72 7.48
CA LYS A 61 -4.41 -28.52 7.78
C LYS A 61 -3.10 -27.85 7.37
N CYS A 62 -2.95 -26.56 7.71
CA CYS A 62 -1.81 -25.76 7.23
C CYS A 62 -0.45 -26.35 7.62
N GLY A 63 -0.33 -27.05 8.75
CA GLY A 63 0.89 -27.71 9.18
C GLY A 63 1.33 -28.87 8.27
N GLU A 64 0.38 -29.59 7.65
CA GLU A 64 0.71 -30.65 6.68
C GLU A 64 1.15 -30.06 5.32
N ARG A 65 0.72 -28.83 5.02
CA ARG A 65 0.96 -28.16 3.73
C ARG A 65 2.26 -27.37 3.68
N ILE A 66 2.83 -27.05 4.84
CA ILE A 66 4.10 -26.30 4.95
C ILE A 66 5.10 -27.22 5.64
N PRO A 67 6.10 -27.75 4.92
CA PRO A 67 7.15 -28.54 5.52
C PRO A 67 7.92 -27.74 6.60
N PRO A 68 8.39 -28.39 7.68
CA PRO A 68 9.11 -27.72 8.76
C PRO A 68 10.41 -27.05 8.28
N GLU A 69 11.09 -27.65 7.30
CA GLU A 69 12.29 -27.08 6.67
C GLU A 69 12.00 -25.75 5.96
N VAL A 70 10.88 -25.69 5.24
CA VAL A 70 10.42 -24.47 4.57
C VAL A 70 10.04 -23.43 5.62
N GLN A 71 9.32 -23.83 6.66
CA GLN A 71 8.96 -22.95 7.77
C GLN A 71 10.21 -22.31 8.43
N ALA A 72 11.21 -23.12 8.77
CA ALA A 72 12.46 -22.64 9.39
C ALA A 72 13.21 -21.66 8.47
N ARG A 73 13.30 -22.00 7.19
CA ARG A 73 13.98 -21.17 6.20
C ARG A 73 13.26 -19.83 5.98
N LEU A 74 11.94 -19.84 5.84
CA LEU A 74 11.15 -18.62 5.67
C LEU A 74 11.27 -17.67 6.85
N PHE A 75 11.37 -18.22 8.06
CA PHE A 75 11.61 -17.42 9.26
C PHE A 75 12.99 -16.81 9.27
N ALA A 76 14.04 -17.59 8.97
CA ALA A 76 15.39 -17.09 8.86
C ALA A 76 15.49 -15.98 7.81
N ASP A 77 14.96 -16.19 6.61
CA ASP A 77 14.95 -15.21 5.53
C ASP A 77 14.18 -13.94 5.90
N PHE A 78 13.04 -14.08 6.60
CA PHE A 78 12.22 -12.95 7.03
C PHE A 78 12.96 -12.04 8.02
N TYR A 79 13.67 -12.62 8.98
CA TYR A 79 14.41 -11.86 9.98
C TYR A 79 15.79 -11.39 9.49
N LYS A 80 16.40 -12.12 8.54
CA LYS A 80 17.62 -11.69 7.83
C LYS A 80 17.46 -10.35 7.12
N MET A 81 16.24 -9.99 6.70
CA MET A 81 15.97 -8.67 6.12
C MET A 81 16.34 -7.50 7.04
N GLY A 82 16.29 -7.68 8.36
CA GLY A 82 16.74 -6.69 9.37
C GLY A 82 16.00 -5.34 9.37
N ASP A 83 15.02 -5.17 8.50
CA ASP A 83 14.34 -3.90 8.24
C ASP A 83 12.82 -4.07 8.29
N HIS A 84 12.17 -3.25 9.12
CA HIS A 84 10.74 -3.32 9.35
C HIS A 84 9.89 -2.99 8.10
N LEU A 85 10.34 -2.07 7.24
CA LEU A 85 9.67 -1.71 5.99
C LEU A 85 9.77 -2.84 4.96
N LYS A 86 10.95 -3.43 4.80
CA LYS A 86 11.16 -4.60 3.93
C LYS A 86 10.28 -5.77 4.35
N GLN A 87 10.26 -6.07 5.66
CA GLN A 87 9.38 -7.08 6.22
C GLN A 87 7.90 -6.79 5.98
N ASN A 88 7.45 -5.55 6.19
CA ASN A 88 6.04 -5.20 5.97
C ASN A 88 5.65 -5.32 4.49
N TYR A 89 6.52 -4.87 3.58
CA TYR A 89 6.30 -5.05 2.14
C TYR A 89 6.21 -6.54 1.77
N PHE A 90 7.09 -7.36 2.33
CA PHE A 90 7.05 -8.81 2.19
C PHE A 90 5.72 -9.38 2.70
N LEU A 91 5.27 -9.03 3.92
CA LEU A 91 3.99 -9.52 4.43
C LEU A 91 2.82 -9.10 3.53
N GLN A 92 2.81 -7.86 3.06
CA GLN A 92 1.77 -7.33 2.18
C GLN A 92 1.73 -8.04 0.82
N SER A 93 2.88 -8.44 0.25
CA SER A 93 2.94 -9.12 -1.05
C SER A 93 2.28 -10.51 -1.00
N TYR A 94 2.28 -11.15 0.17
CA TYR A 94 1.65 -12.45 0.40
C TYR A 94 0.23 -12.37 0.98
N ILE A 95 -0.34 -11.17 1.14
CA ILE A 95 -1.75 -10.95 1.49
C ILE A 95 -2.53 -10.64 0.21
N GLU A 96 -3.37 -11.58 -0.21
CA GLU A 96 -4.22 -11.43 -1.38
C GLU A 96 -5.58 -10.85 -0.98
N MET A 97 -5.94 -9.68 -1.52
CA MET A 97 -7.29 -9.11 -1.37
C MET A 97 -8.22 -9.66 -2.45
N ARG A 98 -9.33 -10.27 -2.03
CA ARG A 98 -10.43 -10.71 -2.92
C ARG A 98 -11.67 -9.88 -2.66
N SER A 99 -12.37 -9.48 -3.73
CA SER A 99 -13.68 -8.85 -3.59
C SER A 99 -14.70 -9.90 -3.11
N VAL A 100 -15.49 -9.55 -2.08
CA VAL A 100 -16.53 -10.45 -1.56
C VAL A 100 -17.75 -10.44 -2.48
N HIS A 101 -18.03 -9.30 -3.13
CA HIS A 101 -19.06 -9.14 -4.17
C HIS A 101 -18.74 -7.89 -5.02
N LYS A 102 -18.87 -7.98 -6.36
CA LYS A 102 -18.70 -6.83 -7.28
C LYS A 102 -19.63 -5.64 -6.94
N ARG A 103 -20.82 -5.92 -6.39
CA ARG A 103 -21.89 -4.94 -6.14
C ARG A 103 -21.66 -4.02 -4.93
N LEU A 104 -20.77 -4.37 -4.00
CA LEU A 104 -20.65 -3.63 -2.75
C LEU A 104 -19.76 -2.38 -2.86
N PHE A 105 -18.84 -2.27 -3.81
CA PHE A 105 -18.03 -1.04 -3.88
C PHE A 105 -18.84 0.22 -4.23
N GLN A 106 -20.05 0.09 -4.79
CA GLN A 106 -20.89 1.21 -5.21
C GLN A 106 -21.86 1.75 -4.15
N GLN A 107 -22.22 0.96 -3.12
CA GLN A 107 -23.20 1.37 -2.11
C GLN A 107 -22.69 1.11 -0.69
N GLU A 108 -22.54 2.18 0.11
CA GLU A 108 -22.28 2.13 1.57
C GLU A 108 -23.56 1.81 2.34
N THR A 109 -24.05 0.59 2.20
CA THR A 109 -25.15 0.11 3.04
C THR A 109 -24.61 -0.26 4.42
N ARG A 110 -24.93 0.58 5.41
CA ARG A 110 -24.73 0.26 6.82
C ARG A 110 -25.87 -0.66 7.27
N VAL A 111 -25.56 -1.90 7.61
CA VAL A 111 -26.53 -2.82 8.21
C VAL A 111 -26.28 -2.82 9.72
N GLY A 112 -27.25 -2.34 10.51
CA GLY A 112 -27.10 -2.24 11.97
C GLY A 112 -25.94 -1.34 12.43
N GLY A 113 -25.67 -0.26 11.69
CA GLY A 113 -24.59 0.70 12.01
C GLY A 113 -23.17 0.21 11.69
N ARG A 114 -23.00 -1.05 11.26
CA ARG A 114 -21.70 -1.61 10.87
C ARG A 114 -21.56 -1.64 9.35
N LEU A 115 -20.38 -1.22 8.86
CA LEU A 115 -20.01 -1.35 7.46
C LEU A 115 -19.84 -2.83 7.12
N GLN A 116 -20.51 -3.31 6.07
CA GLN A 116 -20.33 -4.69 5.60
C GLN A 116 -18.92 -4.93 5.07
N ARG A 117 -18.43 -6.17 5.26
CA ARG A 117 -17.14 -6.62 4.72
C ARG A 117 -17.19 -6.67 3.19
N ARG A 118 -16.51 -5.74 2.52
CA ARG A 118 -16.43 -5.69 1.04
C ARG A 118 -15.31 -6.54 0.45
N VAL A 119 -14.27 -6.80 1.24
CA VAL A 119 -13.06 -7.51 0.82
C VAL A 119 -12.75 -8.62 1.82
N SER A 120 -12.33 -9.76 1.29
CA SER A 120 -11.79 -10.88 2.05
C SER A 120 -10.30 -10.95 1.78
N CYS A 121 -9.51 -11.21 2.81
CA CYS A 121 -8.08 -11.40 2.66
C CYS A 121 -7.76 -12.89 2.72
N LYS A 122 -6.87 -13.33 1.83
CA LYS A 122 -6.30 -14.67 1.81
C LYS A 122 -4.80 -14.55 2.07
N TYR A 123 -4.26 -15.47 2.86
CA TYR A 123 -2.86 -15.46 3.26
C TYR A 123 -2.14 -16.56 2.49
N ARG A 124 -1.00 -16.23 1.88
CA ARG A 124 -0.21 -17.17 1.08
C ARG A 124 1.17 -17.36 1.69
N VAL A 125 1.67 -18.58 1.64
CA VAL A 125 3.05 -18.90 2.06
C VAL A 125 3.79 -19.50 0.86
N PRO A 126 4.97 -18.99 0.49
CA PRO A 126 5.77 -19.58 -0.58
C PRO A 126 6.31 -20.94 -0.15
N ILE A 127 6.12 -21.98 -0.98
CA ILE A 127 6.70 -23.32 -0.76
C ILE A 127 8.00 -23.46 -1.53
N GLU A 128 7.98 -23.02 -2.79
CA GLU A 128 9.17 -23.03 -3.64
C GLU A 128 9.76 -21.63 -3.66
N ILE A 129 11.02 -21.54 -3.25
CA ILE A 129 11.74 -20.29 -3.15
C ILE A 129 12.40 -20.05 -4.52
N PRO A 130 12.05 -18.99 -5.26
CA PRO A 130 12.87 -18.56 -6.38
C PRO A 130 14.27 -18.18 -5.87
N PRO A 131 15.36 -18.52 -6.58
CA PRO A 131 16.75 -18.39 -6.11
C PRO A 131 17.16 -16.95 -5.75
N SER A 132 16.37 -15.95 -6.14
CA SER A 132 16.46 -14.57 -5.68
C SER A 132 15.06 -14.08 -5.30
N GLN A 133 14.91 -13.52 -4.09
CA GLN A 133 13.67 -12.83 -3.76
C GLN A 133 13.65 -11.49 -4.50
N PRO A 134 12.55 -11.12 -5.19
CA PRO A 134 12.47 -9.90 -6.01
C PRO A 134 12.66 -8.59 -5.21
N ASN A 135 12.67 -8.69 -3.88
CA ASN A 135 12.71 -7.62 -2.91
C ASN A 135 14.09 -7.39 -2.26
N GLU A 136 15.11 -8.24 -2.50
CA GLU A 136 16.43 -8.07 -1.87
C GLU A 136 17.14 -6.77 -2.31
N ASN A 137 16.89 -6.31 -3.55
CA ASN A 137 17.55 -5.14 -4.14
C ASN A 137 16.68 -3.88 -4.20
N LEU A 138 15.49 -3.87 -3.60
CA LEU A 138 14.63 -2.68 -3.62
C LEU A 138 15.10 -1.65 -2.59
N SER A 139 15.34 -0.42 -3.05
CA SER A 139 15.56 0.72 -2.17
C SER A 139 14.32 0.97 -1.30
N ILE A 140 14.50 1.53 -0.11
CA ILE A 140 13.40 1.95 0.76
C ILE A 140 12.45 2.90 0.03
N GLN A 141 12.98 3.77 -0.83
CA GLN A 141 12.16 4.67 -1.64
C GLN A 141 11.28 3.92 -2.64
N ASP A 142 11.79 2.84 -3.23
CA ASP A 142 11.03 2.00 -4.16
C ASP A 142 9.91 1.25 -3.45
N LEU A 143 10.15 0.75 -2.24
CA LEU A 143 9.15 0.03 -1.44
C LEU A 143 7.96 0.92 -1.07
N LYS A 144 8.18 2.23 -0.87
CA LYS A 144 7.12 3.20 -0.61
C LYS A 144 6.24 3.44 -1.84
N ARG A 145 6.82 3.40 -3.05
CA ARG A 145 6.10 3.67 -4.31
C ARG A 145 5.47 2.42 -4.91
N LYS A 146 6.17 1.29 -4.88
CA LYS A 146 5.74 0.06 -5.54
C LYS A 146 4.58 -0.58 -4.79
N LYS A 147 3.61 -1.08 -5.57
CA LYS A 147 2.52 -1.89 -5.03
C LYS A 147 3.04 -3.30 -4.73
N PRO A 148 2.82 -3.83 -3.50
CA PRO A 148 3.12 -5.23 -3.20
C PRO A 148 2.35 -6.12 -4.17
N LYS A 149 3.07 -7.01 -4.84
CA LYS A 149 2.50 -8.02 -5.74
C LYS A 149 2.98 -9.38 -5.29
N LEU A 150 2.08 -10.36 -5.32
CA LEU A 150 2.44 -11.74 -5.03
C LEU A 150 3.58 -12.16 -5.97
N PRO A 151 4.73 -12.59 -5.44
CA PRO A 151 5.84 -13.04 -6.27
C PRO A 151 5.44 -14.23 -7.15
N PRO A 152 6.00 -14.35 -8.36
CA PRO A 152 5.83 -15.56 -9.16
C PRO A 152 6.48 -16.74 -8.43
N GLY A 153 5.74 -17.83 -8.23
CA GLY A 153 6.22 -19.02 -7.52
C GLY A 153 5.08 -19.86 -6.97
N LYS A 154 5.39 -21.10 -6.55
CA LYS A 154 4.40 -21.96 -5.90
C LYS A 154 4.16 -21.49 -4.47
N THR A 155 2.92 -21.09 -4.22
CA THR A 155 2.44 -20.65 -2.90
C THR A 155 1.26 -21.49 -2.45
N VAL A 156 1.07 -21.63 -1.13
CA VAL A 156 -0.11 -22.25 -0.53
C VAL A 156 -0.94 -21.25 0.25
N GLU A 157 -2.26 -21.31 0.06
CA GLU A 157 -3.21 -20.56 0.88
C GLU A 157 -3.31 -21.17 2.28
N VAL A 158 -3.20 -20.35 3.32
CA VAL A 158 -3.30 -20.76 4.72
C VAL A 158 -4.23 -19.86 5.51
N CYS A 159 -4.60 -20.29 6.71
CA CYS A 159 -5.31 -19.43 7.66
C CYS A 159 -4.41 -18.32 8.22
N GLN A 160 -5.02 -17.25 8.75
CA GLN A 160 -4.29 -16.13 9.35
C GLN A 160 -3.35 -16.57 10.47
N LYS A 161 -3.80 -17.51 11.33
CA LYS A 161 -3.01 -18.01 12.46
C LYS A 161 -1.74 -18.74 12.01
N ALA A 162 -1.87 -19.60 11.00
CA ALA A 162 -0.71 -20.28 10.42
C ALA A 162 0.27 -19.27 9.79
N PHE A 163 -0.24 -18.30 9.03
CA PHE A 163 0.59 -17.25 8.45
C PHE A 163 1.37 -16.46 9.51
N MET A 164 0.72 -16.10 10.62
CA MET A 164 1.37 -15.44 11.74
C MET A 164 2.46 -16.30 12.39
N ASN A 165 2.16 -17.58 12.63
CA ASN A 165 3.05 -18.51 13.31
C ASN A 165 4.29 -18.85 12.46
N VAL A 166 4.15 -18.92 11.12
CA VAL A 166 5.30 -19.09 10.21
C VAL A 166 6.35 -18.00 10.43
N TYR A 167 5.93 -16.75 10.63
CA TYR A 167 6.85 -15.61 10.78
C TYR A 167 6.99 -15.10 12.22
N ALA A 168 6.45 -15.81 13.22
CA ALA A 168 6.41 -15.40 14.64
C ALA A 168 5.94 -13.95 14.90
N ILE A 169 4.96 -13.50 14.11
CA ILE A 169 4.41 -12.13 14.16
C ILE A 169 3.06 -12.09 14.88
N THR A 170 2.72 -10.91 15.41
CA THR A 170 1.49 -10.70 16.17
C THR A 170 0.28 -10.49 15.28
N GLU A 171 -0.91 -10.77 15.83
CA GLU A 171 -2.18 -10.54 15.14
C GLU A 171 -2.35 -9.06 14.81
N LYS A 172 -1.97 -8.18 15.75
CA LYS A 172 -2.01 -6.73 15.57
C LYS A 172 -1.20 -6.32 14.33
N ARG A 173 0.00 -6.85 14.13
CA ARG A 173 0.84 -6.53 12.95
C ARG A 173 0.13 -6.92 11.66
N ILE A 174 -0.41 -8.13 11.58
CA ILE A 174 -1.15 -8.59 10.39
C ILE A 174 -2.43 -7.80 10.15
N ARG A 175 -3.19 -7.51 11.20
CA ARG A 175 -4.39 -6.67 11.11
C ARG A 175 -4.06 -5.30 10.53
N MET A 176 -3.01 -4.65 11.03
CA MET A 176 -2.59 -3.34 10.53
C MET A 176 -2.18 -3.39 9.05
N GLN A 177 -1.39 -4.38 8.62
CA GLN A 177 -1.02 -4.51 7.21
C GLN A 177 -2.24 -4.76 6.32
N ARG A 178 -3.19 -5.57 6.80
CA ARG A 178 -4.47 -5.80 6.12
C ARG A 178 -5.26 -4.51 5.96
N GLU A 179 -5.47 -3.75 7.03
CA GLU A 179 -6.23 -2.50 6.96
C GLU A 179 -5.53 -1.47 6.04
N ARG A 180 -4.19 -1.38 6.07
CA ARG A 180 -3.42 -0.54 5.15
C ARG A 180 -3.69 -0.92 3.68
N LEU A 181 -3.67 -2.20 3.35
CA LEU A 181 -3.99 -2.69 1.99
C LEU A 181 -5.44 -2.38 1.58
N ILE A 182 -6.40 -2.53 2.50
CA ILE A 182 -7.81 -2.22 2.26
C ILE A 182 -7.99 -0.74 1.99
N MET A 183 -7.37 0.14 2.78
CA MET A 183 -7.45 1.59 2.59
C MET A 183 -6.84 2.02 1.26
N LYS A 184 -5.64 1.52 0.93
CA LYS A 184 -5.00 1.77 -0.37
C LYS A 184 -5.87 1.31 -1.53
N SER A 185 -6.47 0.12 -1.44
CA SER A 185 -7.38 -0.39 -2.46
C SER A 185 -8.65 0.44 -2.64
N ARG A 186 -9.15 1.08 -1.57
CA ARG A 186 -10.32 1.98 -1.66
C ARG A 186 -9.96 3.26 -2.40
N TYR A 187 -8.82 3.86 -2.03
CA TYR A 187 -8.33 5.06 -2.72
C TYR A 187 -8.11 4.80 -4.21
N GLU A 188 -7.41 3.71 -4.56
CA GLU A 188 -7.18 3.34 -5.97
C GLU A 188 -8.49 3.07 -6.75
N ALA A 189 -9.54 2.59 -6.08
CA ALA A 189 -10.85 2.37 -6.72
C ALA A 189 -11.63 3.68 -6.91
N GLU A 190 -11.49 4.61 -5.97
CA GLU A 190 -12.08 5.95 -6.02
C GLU A 190 -11.44 6.79 -7.12
N GLU A 191 -10.11 6.83 -7.17
CA GLU A 191 -9.33 7.52 -8.19
C GLU A 191 -9.71 7.05 -9.60
N LYS A 192 -9.77 5.72 -9.82
CA LYS A 192 -10.23 5.15 -11.09
C LYS A 192 -11.67 5.52 -11.44
N ARG A 193 -12.53 5.75 -10.44
CA ARG A 193 -13.91 6.17 -10.69
C ARG A 193 -13.94 7.62 -11.18
N ILE A 194 -13.18 8.50 -10.54
CA ILE A 194 -13.03 9.91 -10.93
C ILE A 194 -12.45 9.99 -12.34
N GLU A 195 -11.34 9.30 -12.62
CA GLU A 195 -10.72 9.26 -13.95
C GLU A 195 -11.70 8.77 -15.04
N ALA A 196 -12.50 7.74 -14.74
CA ALA A 196 -13.49 7.21 -15.67
C ALA A 196 -14.64 8.20 -15.92
N GLU A 197 -14.99 9.03 -14.93
CA GLU A 197 -16.00 10.07 -15.06
C GLU A 197 -15.48 11.26 -15.88
N GLU A 198 -14.24 11.70 -15.63
CA GLU A 198 -13.55 12.71 -16.44
C GLU A 198 -13.40 12.26 -17.90
N MET A 199 -13.03 10.99 -18.12
CA MET A 199 -12.95 10.40 -19.46
C MET A 199 -14.31 10.36 -20.16
N LYS A 200 -15.40 10.06 -19.45
CA LYS A 200 -16.75 10.12 -20.04
C LYS A 200 -17.13 11.54 -20.43
N THR A 201 -16.83 12.51 -19.58
CA THR A 201 -17.09 13.92 -19.83
C THR A 201 -16.33 14.41 -21.05
N SER A 202 -15.03 14.12 -21.15
CA SER A 202 -14.21 14.51 -22.31
C SER A 202 -14.70 13.87 -23.61
N VAL A 203 -15.08 12.59 -23.59
CA VAL A 203 -15.67 11.89 -24.75
C VAL A 203 -17.02 12.50 -25.14
N SER A 204 -17.84 12.93 -24.17
CA SER A 204 -19.11 13.62 -24.46
C SER A 204 -18.87 14.96 -25.16
N VAL A 205 -17.98 15.80 -24.62
CA VAL A 205 -17.63 17.10 -25.21
C VAL A 205 -17.09 16.92 -26.64
N ALA A 206 -16.19 15.95 -26.85
CA ALA A 206 -15.68 15.65 -28.18
C ALA A 206 -16.79 15.23 -29.16
N ARG A 207 -17.75 14.41 -28.71
CA ARG A 207 -18.91 14.00 -29.52
C ARG A 207 -19.78 15.20 -29.89
N ASP A 208 -20.04 16.09 -28.95
CA ASP A 208 -20.89 17.28 -29.17
C ASP A 208 -20.22 18.26 -30.16
N LEU A 209 -18.91 18.47 -30.04
CA LEU A 209 -18.13 19.26 -31.00
C LEU A 209 -18.20 18.68 -32.42
N VAL A 210 -18.01 17.37 -32.57
CA VAL A 210 -18.12 16.69 -33.88
C VAL A 210 -19.54 16.78 -34.43
N ALA A 211 -20.57 16.66 -33.58
CA ALA A 211 -21.96 16.81 -34.00
C ALA A 211 -22.26 18.24 -34.48
N GLY A 212 -21.69 19.26 -33.83
CA GLY A 212 -21.82 20.67 -34.25
C GLY A 212 -21.16 20.96 -35.61
N ILE A 213 -20.05 20.31 -35.94
CA ILE A 213 -19.32 20.50 -37.22
C ILE A 213 -19.89 19.59 -38.33
N ARG A 214 -20.66 18.55 -38.00
CA ARG A 214 -21.23 17.59 -38.96
C ARG A 214 -22.03 18.23 -40.12
N PRO A 215 -22.88 19.25 -39.92
CA PRO A 215 -23.59 19.91 -41.03
C PRO A 215 -22.64 20.54 -42.06
N LEU A 216 -21.52 21.13 -41.62
CA LEU A 216 -20.48 21.70 -42.49
C LEU A 216 -19.69 20.65 -43.26
N LEU A 217 -19.54 19.46 -42.67
CA LEU A 217 -18.90 18.31 -43.33
C LEU A 217 -19.81 17.63 -44.36
N MET A 218 -21.13 17.66 -44.14
CA MET A 218 -22.12 17.01 -45.03
C MET A 218 -22.55 17.91 -46.20
N SER A 219 -22.46 19.23 -46.06
CA SER A 219 -22.78 20.20 -47.12
C SER A 219 -21.72 20.30 -48.24
N GLN A 220 -20.62 19.55 -48.17
CA GLN A 220 -19.54 19.52 -49.17
C GLN A 220 -19.45 18.18 -49.92
N SER A 221 -20.57 17.49 -50.07
CA SER A 221 -20.65 16.26 -50.87
C SER A 221 -20.82 16.58 -52.36
N ASP A 222 -19.74 17.04 -52.99
CA ASP A 222 -19.46 16.82 -54.40
C ASP A 222 -17.97 16.46 -54.56
N ASN A 223 -17.68 15.16 -54.47
CA ASN A 223 -16.50 14.44 -54.99
C ASN A 223 -15.08 15.07 -54.87
N ALA A 224 -14.76 15.81 -53.81
CA ALA A 224 -13.37 16.15 -53.48
C ALA A 224 -12.93 15.52 -52.13
N PRO A 225 -11.74 14.88 -52.05
CA PRO A 225 -11.20 14.42 -50.77
C PRO A 225 -10.96 15.63 -49.86
N ILE A 226 -11.50 15.58 -48.64
CA ILE A 226 -11.34 16.63 -47.64
C ILE A 226 -9.86 16.67 -47.21
N THR A 227 -9.07 17.54 -47.82
CA THR A 227 -7.67 17.76 -47.43
C THR A 227 -7.48 19.00 -46.57
N THR A 228 -8.45 19.93 -46.51
CA THR A 228 -8.33 21.17 -45.73
C THR A 228 -9.68 21.71 -45.27
N LEU A 229 -9.86 21.96 -43.96
CA LEU A 229 -10.92 22.82 -43.43
C LEU A 229 -10.80 24.23 -44.06
N PRO A 230 -11.90 24.95 -44.35
CA PRO A 230 -11.82 26.32 -44.86
C PRO A 230 -10.98 27.19 -43.92
N SER A 231 -9.95 27.86 -44.45
CA SER A 231 -9.00 28.67 -43.67
C SER A 231 -9.68 29.75 -42.83
N GLN A 232 -10.80 30.28 -43.31
CA GLN A 232 -11.65 31.22 -42.57
C GLN A 232 -12.22 30.61 -41.29
N LEU A 233 -12.68 29.35 -41.32
CA LEU A 233 -13.28 28.69 -40.16
C LEU A 233 -12.22 28.39 -39.09
N LEU A 234 -11.03 27.94 -39.51
CA LEU A 234 -9.86 27.79 -38.64
C LEU A 234 -9.47 29.13 -38.01
N SER A 235 -9.41 30.21 -38.79
CA SER A 235 -9.08 31.55 -38.28
C SER A 235 -10.11 32.09 -37.30
N SER A 236 -11.40 31.79 -37.48
CA SER A 236 -12.46 32.17 -36.54
C SER A 236 -12.37 31.38 -35.24
N ILE A 237 -12.07 30.07 -35.31
CA ILE A 237 -11.84 29.25 -34.11
C ILE A 237 -10.62 29.77 -33.34
N ASP A 238 -9.51 30.07 -34.01
CA ASP A 238 -8.32 30.63 -33.38
C ASP A 238 -8.58 32.01 -32.76
N HIS A 239 -9.40 32.83 -33.41
CA HIS A 239 -9.84 34.12 -32.86
C HIS A 239 -10.66 33.93 -31.59
N ASP A 240 -11.65 33.04 -31.60
CA ASP A 240 -12.50 32.76 -30.44
C ASP A 240 -11.69 32.17 -29.28
N ILE A 241 -10.77 31.23 -29.56
CA ILE A 241 -9.82 30.69 -28.57
C ILE A 241 -8.96 31.82 -27.98
N THR A 242 -8.51 32.76 -28.81
CA THR A 242 -7.70 33.90 -28.37
C THR A 242 -8.51 34.85 -27.50
N VAL A 243 -9.76 35.15 -27.86
CA VAL A 243 -10.67 35.99 -27.06
C VAL A 243 -10.95 35.33 -25.71
N VAL A 244 -11.24 34.03 -25.67
CA VAL A 244 -11.47 33.28 -24.43
C VAL A 244 -10.21 33.25 -23.57
N ASN A 245 -9.04 33.00 -24.15
CA ASN A 245 -7.77 33.01 -23.42
C ASN A 245 -7.44 34.41 -22.87
N ASN A 246 -7.66 35.46 -23.65
CA ASN A 246 -7.49 36.85 -23.17
C ASN A 246 -8.50 37.20 -22.08
N PHE A 247 -9.74 36.73 -22.19
CA PHE A 247 -10.75 36.88 -21.15
C PHE A 247 -10.26 36.24 -19.85
N PHE A 248 -9.86 34.96 -19.85
CA PHE A 248 -9.37 34.28 -18.65
C PHE A 248 -8.06 34.87 -18.09
N ARG A 249 -7.15 35.35 -18.94
CA ARG A 249 -5.91 36.01 -18.50
C ARG A 249 -6.15 37.38 -17.86
N ASN A 250 -7.23 38.06 -18.25
CA ASN A 250 -7.55 39.41 -17.79
C ASN A 250 -8.63 39.42 -16.69
N GLN A 251 -9.12 38.26 -16.24
CA GLN A 251 -9.95 38.16 -15.05
C GLN A 251 -9.14 38.47 -13.78
N LEU A 252 -9.73 39.23 -12.86
CA LEU A 252 -9.17 39.53 -11.52
C LEU A 252 -9.07 38.29 -10.61
N TRP A 253 -9.56 37.14 -11.09
CA TRP A 253 -9.65 35.88 -10.35
C TRP A 253 -8.60 34.92 -10.89
N LYS A 254 -7.38 35.00 -10.36
CA LYS A 254 -6.34 34.00 -10.65
C LYS A 254 -6.73 32.65 -10.04
N PRO A 255 -6.46 31.51 -10.71
CA PRO A 255 -6.75 30.17 -10.17
C PRO A 255 -6.16 29.93 -8.78
N GLU A 256 -5.06 30.63 -8.45
CA GLU A 256 -4.45 30.61 -7.13
C GLU A 256 -5.41 31.04 -6.00
N TYR A 257 -6.40 31.90 -6.28
CA TYR A 257 -7.39 32.37 -5.30
C TYR A 257 -8.55 31.40 -5.08
N MET A 258 -8.78 30.46 -6.00
CA MET A 258 -9.83 29.44 -5.91
C MET A 258 -9.32 28.13 -5.31
N SER A 259 -7.99 27.98 -5.14
CA SER A 259 -7.39 26.86 -4.43
C SER A 259 -7.56 27.04 -2.91
N GLY A 260 -8.82 26.98 -2.45
CA GLY A 260 -9.08 26.63 -1.07
C GLY A 260 -8.43 25.29 -0.82
N LYS A 261 -7.46 25.26 0.12
CA LYS A 261 -6.68 24.08 0.53
C LYS A 261 -7.47 22.80 0.30
N SER A 262 -7.22 22.16 -0.84
CA SER A 262 -7.79 20.85 -1.12
C SER A 262 -7.23 19.93 -0.04
N SER A 263 -8.09 19.48 0.86
CA SER A 263 -7.80 18.44 1.84
C SER A 263 -7.64 17.07 1.17
N HIS A 264 -7.13 17.03 -0.06
CA HIS A 264 -6.59 15.82 -0.67
C HIS A 264 -5.25 15.52 0.01
N ILE A 265 -5.34 14.85 1.16
CA ILE A 265 -4.20 14.13 1.72
C ILE A 265 -3.83 13.08 0.66
N THR A 266 -2.70 13.29 0.00
CA THR A 266 -2.17 12.33 -0.94
C THR A 266 -1.81 11.03 -0.21
N PRO A 267 -1.84 9.87 -0.87
CA PRO A 267 -1.41 8.60 -0.26
C PRO A 267 0.02 8.66 0.30
N ALA A 268 0.87 9.50 -0.28
CA ALA A 268 2.21 9.78 0.22
C ALA A 268 2.18 10.54 1.58
N GLN A 269 1.33 11.55 1.72
CA GLN A 269 1.14 12.28 2.98
C GLN A 269 0.51 11.41 4.08
N LEU A 270 -0.48 10.58 3.75
CA LEU A 270 -1.09 9.65 4.73
C LEU A 270 -0.10 8.56 5.18
N SER A 271 0.81 8.14 4.28
CA SER A 271 1.88 7.20 4.63
C SER A 271 2.93 7.81 5.56
N LEU A 272 3.20 9.11 5.42
CA LEU A 272 4.11 9.87 6.29
C LEU A 272 3.49 10.16 7.65
N GLU A 273 2.22 10.56 7.71
CA GLU A 273 1.50 10.82 8.98
C GLU A 273 1.35 9.54 9.82
N LEU A 274 1.08 8.39 9.20
CA LEU A 274 0.97 7.10 9.90
C LEU A 274 2.32 6.51 10.32
N ASP A 275 3.43 6.95 9.71
CA ASP A 275 4.78 6.57 10.13
C ASP A 275 5.30 7.52 11.24
N LEU A 276 4.84 8.78 11.30
CA LEU A 276 5.18 9.76 12.34
C LEU A 276 4.36 9.60 13.64
N GLU A 277 3.15 9.05 13.60
CA GLU A 277 2.35 8.81 14.80
C GLU A 277 2.86 7.64 15.68
N TYR A 278 3.85 6.86 15.22
CA TYR A 278 4.24 5.61 15.89
C TYR A 278 5.75 5.29 15.84
N GLU A 279 6.61 6.31 15.93
CA GLU A 279 7.98 6.13 16.46
C GLU A 279 7.97 5.97 18.00
#